data_AF-A0AAD7ILZ2-F1
#
_entry.id   AF-A0AAD7ILZ2-F1
#
_cell.length_a   1.000
_cell.length_b   1.000
_cell.length_c   1.000
_cell.angle_alpha   90.00
_cell.angle_beta   90.00
_cell.angle_gamma   90.00
#
_symmetry.space_group_name_H-M   'P 1'
#
loop_
_entity.id
_entity.type
_entity.pdbx_description
1 polymer ?
#
loop_
_entity_poly.entity_id
_entity_poly.type
_entity_poly.pdbx_seq_one_letter_code
_entity_poly.pdbx_strand_id
1 'polypeptide(L)'
;AFKLKLVLKMPRTAYNQMVYSFQHKMELSSEGVMLHRIAILAKIEPTWYYCCLNSCAAYTGEFSELSHCPYCKEPCLSPAGKPRCMLGYLPFIPRLQGFFQNPKTIQHLLYRYNYIHVPDTISDIFDGEH
;
A
#
# COMPACT_ATOMS: atom_id res chain seq x y z
N ALA A 1 6.01 9.03 21.07
CA ALA A 1 4.59 8.72 21.36
C ALA A 1 4.04 7.53 20.55
N PHE A 2 4.13 7.51 19.22
CA PHE A 2 3.54 6.42 18.41
C PHE A 2 4.10 5.02 18.72
N LYS A 3 5.44 4.87 18.80
CA LYS A 3 6.08 3.62 19.19
C LYS A 3 5.59 3.09 20.55
N LEU A 4 5.44 3.98 21.53
CA LEU A 4 4.94 3.64 22.87
C LEU A 4 3.53 3.05 22.78
N LYS A 5 2.63 3.72 22.06
CA LYS A 5 1.26 3.23 21.85
C LYS A 5 1.24 1.86 21.18
N LEU A 6 2.02 1.65 20.12
CA LEU A 6 2.08 0.37 19.40
C LEU A 6 2.63 -0.76 20.27
N VAL A 7 3.78 -0.55 20.91
CA VAL A 7 4.45 -1.57 21.73
C VAL A 7 3.57 -1.96 22.92
N LEU A 8 2.90 -0.99 23.54
CA LEU A 8 2.02 -1.23 24.69
C LEU A 8 0.59 -1.61 24.30
N LYS A 9 0.27 -1.71 23.00
CA LYS A 9 -1.11 -1.91 22.49
C LYS A 9 -2.13 -0.99 23.17
N MET A 10 -1.73 0.26 23.39
CA MET A 10 -2.50 1.21 24.20
C MET A 10 -3.83 1.57 23.51
N PRO A 11 -4.98 1.40 24.19
CA PRO A 11 -6.28 1.72 23.61
C PRO A 11 -6.38 3.21 23.31
N ARG A 12 -7.22 3.57 22.34
CA ARG A 12 -7.39 4.96 21.88
C ARG A 12 -7.80 5.90 23.03
N THR A 13 -8.63 5.43 23.96
CA THR A 13 -9.04 6.18 25.15
C THR A 13 -7.86 6.56 26.04
N ALA A 14 -6.98 5.60 26.35
CA ALA A 14 -5.77 5.84 27.15
C ALA A 14 -4.80 6.77 26.43
N TYR A 15 -4.64 6.62 25.11
CA TYR A 15 -3.81 7.53 24.31
C TYR A 15 -4.35 8.97 24.36
N ASN A 16 -5.67 9.16 24.19
CA ASN A 16 -6.29 10.48 24.25
C ASN A 16 -6.17 11.10 25.66
N GLN A 17 -6.33 10.30 26.72
CA GLN A 17 -6.10 10.73 28.11
C GLN A 17 -4.66 11.18 28.35
N MET A 18 -3.68 10.46 27.79
CA MET A 18 -2.27 10.85 27.83
C MET A 18 -2.04 12.17 27.08
N VAL A 19 -2.55 12.30 25.85
CA VAL A 19 -2.44 13.54 25.06
C VAL A 19 -3.01 14.72 25.85
N TYR A 20 -4.20 14.57 26.43
CA TYR A 20 -4.83 15.60 27.25
C TYR A 20 -4.02 15.95 28.51
N SER A 21 -3.61 14.95 29.29
CA SER A 21 -2.89 15.14 30.55
C SER A 21 -1.54 15.83 30.36
N PHE A 22 -0.84 15.55 29.26
CA PHE A 22 0.51 16.05 28.99
C PHE A 22 0.57 17.20 27.96
N GLN A 23 -0.56 17.75 27.52
CA GLN A 23 -0.60 18.83 26.52
C GLN A 23 0.23 20.07 26.89
N HIS A 24 0.40 20.32 28.19
CA HIS A 24 1.19 21.44 28.72
C HIS A 24 2.71 21.22 28.64
N LYS A 25 3.18 19.98 28.43
CA LYS A 25 4.61 19.62 28.35
C LYS A 25 5.02 19.14 26.97
N MET A 26 4.10 18.56 26.20
CA MET A 26 4.38 18.01 24.89
C MET A 26 3.18 18.18 23.96
N GLU A 27 3.47 18.61 22.73
CA GLU A 27 2.47 18.64 21.67
C GLU A 27 2.42 17.26 20.98
N LEU A 28 1.34 16.52 21.24
CA LEU A 28 1.10 15.21 20.65
C LEU A 28 -0.08 15.29 19.68
N SER A 29 0.15 14.91 18.42
CA SER A 29 -0.91 14.80 17.43
C SER A 29 -1.86 13.63 17.75
N SER A 30 -3.08 13.70 17.23
CA SER A 30 -4.04 12.60 17.36
C SER A 30 -3.52 11.32 16.69
N GLU A 31 -4.07 10.17 17.09
CA GLU A 31 -3.74 8.87 16.50
C GLU A 31 -3.92 8.87 14.97
N GLY A 32 -5.00 9.49 14.48
CA GLY A 32 -5.28 9.57 13.04
C GLY A 32 -4.21 10.38 12.29
N VAL A 33 -3.78 11.52 12.85
CA VAL A 33 -2.72 12.34 12.25
C VAL A 33 -1.39 11.59 12.23
N MET A 34 -1.06 10.88 13.32
CA MET A 34 0.16 10.07 13.39
C MET A 34 0.15 8.94 12.35
N LEU A 35 -0.96 8.22 12.22
CA LEU A 35 -1.11 7.16 11.21
C LEU A 35 -1.04 7.72 9.79
N HIS A 36 -1.67 8.85 9.51
CA HIS A 36 -1.62 9.50 8.19
C HIS A 36 -0.19 9.93 7.83
N ARG A 37 0.53 10.56 8.76
CA ARG A 37 1.95 10.93 8.56
C ARG A 37 2.83 9.72 8.29
N ILE A 38 2.60 8.62 8.99
CA ILE A 38 3.33 7.36 8.76
C ILE A 38 2.99 6.79 7.39
N ALA A 39 1.73 6.86 6.96
CA ALA A 39 1.34 6.41 5.63
C ALA A 39 2.06 7.18 4.52
N ILE A 40 2.16 8.51 4.66
CA ILE A 40 2.93 9.39 3.76
C ILE A 40 4.40 8.98 3.74
N LEU A 41 5.04 8.88 4.91
CA LEU A 41 6.46 8.53 5.02
C LEU A 41 6.78 7.14 4.46
N ALA A 42 5.89 6.18 4.69
CA ALA A 42 6.01 4.83 4.18
C ALA A 42 5.58 4.70 2.70
N LYS A 43 5.10 5.79 2.08
CA LYS A 43 4.58 5.81 0.70
C LYS A 43 3.54 4.71 0.44
N ILE A 44 2.66 4.48 1.42
CA ILE A 44 1.56 3.51 1.35
C ILE A 44 0.21 4.17 1.06
N GLU A 45 0.23 5.40 0.56
CA GLU A 45 -0.99 6.12 0.21
C GLU A 45 -1.58 5.59 -1.11
N PRO A 46 -2.88 5.25 -1.15
CA PRO A 46 -3.53 4.81 -2.37
C PRO A 46 -3.64 5.98 -3.36
N THR A 47 -3.29 5.71 -4.62
CA THR A 47 -3.57 6.56 -5.78
C THR A 47 -4.89 6.11 -6.40
N TRP A 48 -5.76 7.05 -6.73
CA TRP A 48 -7.06 6.74 -7.32
C TRP A 48 -7.04 6.96 -8.83
N TYR A 49 -7.48 5.97 -9.59
CA TYR A 49 -7.61 6.04 -11.04
C TYR A 49 -9.06 5.85 -11.46
N TYR A 50 -9.49 6.56 -12.49
CA TYR A 50 -10.82 6.33 -13.07
C TYR A 50 -10.81 5.01 -13.84
N CYS A 51 -11.87 4.23 -13.70
CA CYS A 51 -12.02 2.94 -14.37
C CYS A 51 -13.34 2.86 -15.12
N CYS A 52 -13.39 1.99 -16.11
CA CYS A 52 -14.63 1.52 -16.68
C CYS A 52 -15.46 0.83 -15.59
N LEU A 53 -16.77 1.02 -15.57
CA LEU A 53 -17.69 0.37 -14.62
C LEU A 53 -17.57 -1.18 -14.67
N ASN A 54 -17.31 -1.74 -15.85
CA ASN A 54 -17.12 -3.18 -16.06
C ASN A 54 -15.65 -3.62 -15.89
N SER A 55 -14.79 -2.76 -15.33
CA SER A 55 -13.36 -3.02 -15.09
C SER A 55 -12.54 -3.39 -16.32
N CYS A 56 -13.01 -3.08 -17.54
CA CYS A 56 -12.29 -3.42 -18.78
C CYS A 56 -10.98 -2.64 -18.95
N ALA A 57 -10.93 -1.39 -18.46
CA ALA A 57 -9.80 -0.49 -18.62
C ALA A 57 -9.74 0.53 -17.48
N ALA A 58 -8.53 0.99 -17.17
CA ALA A 58 -8.30 2.21 -16.40
C ALA A 58 -8.03 3.38 -17.36
N TYR A 59 -8.60 4.54 -17.06
CA TYR A 59 -8.45 5.76 -17.86
C TYR A 59 -7.20 6.52 -17.42
N THR A 60 -6.04 5.98 -17.79
CA THR A 60 -4.72 6.54 -17.50
C THR A 60 -3.89 6.62 -18.77
N GLY A 61 -2.86 7.47 -18.79
CA GLY A 61 -1.97 7.60 -19.95
C GLY A 61 -2.75 7.92 -21.23
N GLU A 62 -2.57 7.08 -22.26
CA GLU A 62 -3.25 7.21 -23.56
C GLU A 62 -4.78 7.11 -23.49
N PHE A 63 -5.32 6.54 -22.40
CA PHE A 63 -6.76 6.41 -22.18
C PHE A 63 -7.35 7.53 -21.33
N SER A 64 -6.58 8.57 -20.96
CA SER A 64 -7.05 9.65 -20.08
C SER A 64 -8.17 10.49 -20.68
N GLU A 65 -8.12 10.74 -21.99
CA GLU A 65 -9.07 11.60 -22.72
C GLU A 65 -10.26 10.83 -23.31
N LEU A 66 -10.37 9.53 -23.04
CA LEU A 66 -11.47 8.72 -23.57
C LEU A 66 -12.77 9.07 -22.84
N SER A 67 -13.80 9.39 -23.62
CA SER A 67 -15.16 9.60 -23.11
C SER A 67 -15.93 8.28 -22.95
N HIS A 68 -15.52 7.24 -23.66
CA HIS A 68 -16.14 5.90 -23.64
C HIS A 68 -15.07 4.81 -23.54
N CYS A 69 -15.42 3.71 -22.87
CA CYS A 69 -14.55 2.53 -22.80
C CYS A 69 -14.23 2.00 -24.21
N PRO A 70 -12.96 1.77 -24.56
CA PRO A 70 -12.60 1.27 -25.88
C PRO A 70 -13.15 -0.13 -26.16
N TYR A 71 -13.42 -0.92 -25.11
CA TYR A 71 -13.90 -2.30 -25.19
C TYR A 71 -15.42 -2.42 -25.14
N CYS A 72 -16.06 -2.02 -24.04
CA CYS A 72 -17.52 -2.20 -23.84
C CYS A 72 -18.35 -0.97 -24.24
N LYS A 73 -17.72 0.12 -24.70
CA LYS A 73 -18.36 1.38 -25.12
C LYS A 73 -19.19 2.11 -24.05
N GLU A 74 -19.19 1.63 -22.81
CA GLU A 74 -19.81 2.35 -21.68
C GLU A 74 -19.19 3.74 -21.50
N PRO A 75 -19.99 4.78 -21.19
CA PRO A 75 -19.47 6.10 -20.89
C PRO A 75 -18.64 6.06 -19.60
N CYS A 76 -17.53 6.80 -19.60
CA CYS A 76 -16.58 6.85 -18.47
C CYS A 76 -17.16 7.65 -17.29
N LEU A 77 -17.93 8.69 -17.62
CA LEU A 77 -18.56 9.60 -16.66
C LEU A 77 -20.07 9.33 -16.57
N SER A 78 -20.63 9.63 -15.41
CA SER A 78 -22.07 9.70 -15.21
C SER A 78 -22.65 10.95 -15.89
N PRO A 79 -23.98 11.05 -16.04
CA PRO A 79 -24.62 12.27 -16.55
C PRO A 79 -24.28 13.54 -15.75
N ALA A 80 -23.87 13.39 -14.47
CA ALA A 80 -23.43 14.49 -13.61
C ALA A 80 -21.92 14.84 -13.77
N GLY A 81 -21.23 14.24 -14.74
CA GLY A 81 -19.80 14.47 -15.00
C GLY A 81 -18.86 13.82 -13.99
N LYS A 82 -19.32 12.86 -13.19
CA LYS A 82 -18.49 12.15 -12.20
C LYS A 82 -18.02 10.80 -12.74
N PRO A 83 -16.80 10.34 -12.40
CA PRO A 83 -16.36 8.99 -12.73
C PRO A 83 -17.36 7.95 -12.23
N ARG A 84 -17.69 6.97 -13.08
CA ARG A 84 -18.62 5.90 -12.69
C ARG A 84 -17.97 4.82 -11.83
N CYS A 85 -16.65 4.68 -11.92
CA CYS A 85 -15.83 3.74 -11.15
C CYS A 85 -14.49 4.38 -10.84
N MET A 86 -13.97 4.13 -9.64
CA MET A 86 -12.59 4.48 -9.26
C MET A 86 -11.89 3.26 -8.68
N LEU A 87 -10.66 3.03 -9.12
CA LEU A 87 -9.77 1.98 -8.65
C LEU A 87 -8.70 2.59 -7.73
N GLY A 88 -8.61 2.07 -6.51
CA GLY A 88 -7.52 2.40 -5.59
C GLY A 88 -6.30 1.53 -5.89
N TYR A 89 -5.19 2.17 -6.27
CA TYR A 89 -3.90 1.54 -6.54
C TYR A 89 -2.90 1.91 -5.46
N LEU A 90 -2.23 0.93 -4.85
CA LEU A 90 -1.11 1.17 -3.96
C LEU A 90 0.20 1.16 -4.75
N PRO A 91 0.96 2.26 -4.81
CA PRO A 91 2.21 2.34 -5.55
C PRO A 91 3.18 1.23 -5.17
N PHE A 92 3.55 0.41 -6.16
CA PHE A 92 4.41 -0.74 -5.93
C PHE A 92 5.90 -0.36 -5.90
N ILE A 93 6.32 0.61 -6.73
CA ILE A 93 7.73 1.02 -6.86
C ILE A 93 8.34 1.44 -5.51
N PRO A 94 7.71 2.29 -4.69
CA PRO A 94 8.27 2.65 -3.39
C PRO A 94 8.46 1.45 -2.44
N ARG A 95 7.59 0.44 -2.54
CA ARG A 95 7.68 -0.78 -1.72
C ARG A 95 8.87 -1.63 -2.16
N LEU A 96 9.06 -1.79 -3.47
CA LEU A 96 10.24 -2.45 -4.02
C LEU A 96 11.52 -1.75 -3.55
N GLN A 97 11.58 -0.42 -3.67
CA GLN A 97 12.73 0.35 -3.18
C GLN A 97 12.97 0.11 -1.68
N GLY A 98 11.90 0.04 -0.88
CA GLY A 98 11.97 -0.25 0.55
C GLY A 98 12.59 -1.63 0.85
N PHE A 99 12.34 -2.65 0.05
CA PHE A 99 12.95 -3.98 0.23
C PHE A 99 14.48 -3.95 0.12
N PHE A 100 15.03 -3.06 -0.72
CA PHE A 100 16.47 -2.88 -0.90
C PHE A 100 17.11 -1.86 0.05
N GLN A 101 16.34 -1.30 0.99
CA GLN A 101 16.85 -0.34 2.00
C GLN A 101 17.09 -0.98 3.37
N ASN A 102 16.66 -2.23 3.57
CA ASN A 102 16.81 -2.95 4.84
C ASN A 102 17.75 -4.16 4.68
N PRO A 103 18.92 -4.18 5.35
CA PRO A 103 19.87 -5.28 5.26
C PRO A 103 19.28 -6.67 5.57
N LYS A 104 18.38 -6.77 6.56
CA LYS A 104 17.71 -8.04 6.89
C LYS A 104 16.79 -8.49 5.77
N THR A 105 16.05 -7.55 5.19
CA THR A 105 15.16 -7.85 4.05
C THR A 105 15.97 -8.29 2.84
N ILE A 106 17.09 -7.63 2.55
CA ILE A 106 18.00 -8.02 1.47
C ILE A 106 18.48 -9.46 1.64
N GLN A 107 18.85 -9.88 2.87
CA GLN A 107 19.23 -11.27 3.15
C GLN A 107 18.11 -12.25 2.80
N HIS A 108 16.85 -11.93 3.12
CA HIS A 108 15.71 -12.77 2.74
C HIS A 108 15.47 -12.81 1.23
N LEU A 109 15.70 -11.70 0.50
CA LEU A 109 15.55 -11.67 -0.96
C LEU A 109 16.56 -12.57 -1.67
N LEU A 110 17.71 -12.86 -1.05
CA LEU A 110 18.72 -13.77 -1.58
C LEU A 110 18.37 -15.26 -1.37
N TYR A 111 17.22 -15.58 -0.76
CA TYR A 111 16.78 -16.94 -0.47
C TYR A 111 16.98 -17.89 -1.65
N ARG A 112 16.39 -17.57 -2.80
CA ARG A 112 16.47 -18.41 -4.00
C ARG A 112 17.89 -18.49 -4.57
N TYR A 113 18.64 -17.39 -4.51
CA TYR A 113 20.01 -17.35 -5.02
C TYR A 113 20.96 -18.22 -4.17
N ASN A 114 20.76 -18.24 -2.85
CA ASN A 114 21.56 -19.03 -1.92
C ASN A 114 21.04 -20.46 -1.74
N TYR A 115 19.90 -20.81 -2.35
CA TYR A 115 19.32 -22.14 -2.22
C TYR A 115 20.17 -23.17 -2.96
N ILE A 116 20.53 -24.25 -2.28
CA ILE A 116 21.31 -25.35 -2.83
C ILE A 116 20.39 -26.56 -2.93
N HIS A 117 20.12 -27.00 -4.15
CA HIS A 117 19.35 -28.21 -4.40
C HIS A 117 20.13 -29.44 -3.92
N VAL A 118 19.43 -30.32 -3.19
CA VAL A 118 19.94 -31.63 -2.80
C VAL A 118 19.32 -32.67 -3.73
N PRO A 119 20.13 -33.38 -4.54
CA PRO A 119 19.61 -34.42 -5.42
C PRO A 119 18.76 -35.44 -4.67
N ASP A 120 17.75 -35.97 -5.38
CA ASP A 120 16.85 -37.01 -4.88
C ASP A 120 15.98 -36.59 -3.67
N THR A 121 15.93 -35.29 -3.34
CA THR A 121 15.09 -34.74 -2.27
C THR A 121 14.32 -33.52 -2.77
N ILE A 122 13.00 -33.49 -2.53
CA ILE A 122 12.17 -32.29 -2.74
C ILE A 122 12.03 -31.60 -1.38
N SER A 123 12.77 -30.51 -1.19
CA SER A 123 12.78 -29.68 0.03
C SER A 123 12.21 -28.28 -0.17
N ASP A 124 12.15 -27.79 -1.41
CA ASP A 124 11.60 -26.50 -1.78
C ASP A 124 10.80 -26.55 -3.09
N ILE A 125 10.01 -25.51 -3.36
CA ILE A 125 9.26 -25.33 -4.62
C ILE A 125 10.16 -25.24 -5.86
N PHE A 126 11.45 -24.90 -5.71
CA PHE A 126 12.39 -24.82 -6.82
C PHE A 126 12.98 -26.17 -7.25
N ASP A 127 12.66 -27.27 -6.57
CA ASP A 127 13.15 -28.61 -6.89
C ASP A 127 12.36 -29.32 -8.01
N GLY A 128 11.30 -28.70 -8.53
CA GLY A 128 10.51 -29.25 -9.63
C GLY A 128 11.19 -29.10 -11.00
N GLU A 129 11.07 -30.11 -11.85
CA GLU A 129 11.38 -30.00 -13.29
C GLU A 129 10.25 -29.21 -14.01
N HIS A 130 10.63 -28.41 -15.01
CA HIS A 130 9.72 -27.55 -15.79
C HIS A 130 8.95 -28.32 -16.87
#